data_AF-A0A938GXU9-F1
#
_entry.id   AF-A0A938GXU9-F1
#
_cell.length_a   1.000
_cell.length_b   1.000
_cell.length_c   1.000
_cell.angle_alpha   90.00
_cell.angle_beta   90.00
_cell.angle_gamma   90.00
#
_symmetry.space_group_name_H-M   'P 1'
#
loop_
_entity.id
_entity.type
_entity.pdbx_description
1 polymer ?
#
loop_
_entity_poly.entity_id
_entity_poly.type
_entity_poly.pdbx_seq_one_letter_code
_entity_poly.pdbx_strand_id
1 'polypeptide(L)'
;MLYSQEYFALCRDRLNPGGLLTQWVPLYEADRRVVQSEIATFFSVFPHGTIWANDDDGFGYDTVMLGQTGPLRIDLDALEARLERSDHARVRAALAELELGSAVALLSTYAGRLPELREWLAGAEINRDRNLRLQYLAGLQLNSQAGAGTLAEMMGLRRFPGEIFLASPSRLAELQGTMGLGAARAQP
;
A
#
# COMPACT_ATOMS: atom_id res chain seq x y z
N MET A 1 -7.10 -7.24 18.86
CA MET A 1 -7.21 -8.19 17.72
C MET A 1 -6.33 -7.68 16.59
N LEU A 2 -5.65 -8.54 15.82
CA LEU A 2 -4.90 -8.10 14.63
C LEU A 2 -5.87 -7.45 13.62
N TYR A 3 -5.47 -6.37 12.94
CA TYR A 3 -6.29 -5.59 11.98
C TYR A 3 -7.49 -4.80 12.54
N SER A 4 -7.59 -4.58 13.85
CA SER A 4 -8.60 -3.67 14.41
C SER A 4 -8.10 -2.23 14.47
N GLN A 5 -9.05 -1.30 14.56
CA GLN A 5 -8.74 0.11 14.82
C GLN A 5 -7.92 0.26 16.12
N GLU A 6 -8.29 -0.48 17.17
CA GLU A 6 -7.61 -0.42 18.46
C GLU A 6 -6.16 -0.95 18.39
N TYR A 7 -5.92 -2.02 17.63
CA TYR A 7 -4.56 -2.52 17.39
C TYR A 7 -3.71 -1.52 16.63
N PHE A 8 -4.22 -0.95 15.54
CA PHE A 8 -3.48 0.05 14.77
C PHE A 8 -3.20 1.30 15.61
N ALA A 9 -4.15 1.74 16.43
CA ALA A 9 -3.95 2.87 17.34
C ALA A 9 -2.83 2.57 18.36
N LEU A 10 -2.83 1.37 18.94
CA LEU A 10 -1.79 0.93 19.87
C LEU A 10 -0.40 0.91 19.23
N CYS A 11 -0.29 0.46 17.99
CA CYS A 11 0.93 0.49 17.20
C CYS A 11 1.38 1.93 16.93
N ARG A 12 0.48 2.78 16.43
CA ARG A 12 0.75 4.19 16.14
C ARG A 12 1.31 4.92 17.35
N ASP A 13 0.70 4.73 18.51
CA ASP A 13 1.07 5.41 19.76
C ASP A 13 2.44 4.95 20.31
N ARG A 14 3.00 3.85 19.78
CA ARG A 14 4.34 3.33 20.11
C ARG A 14 5.39 3.63 19.04
N LEU A 15 5.02 4.28 17.94
CA LEU A 15 5.99 4.67 16.92
C LEU A 15 6.87 5.81 17.44
N ASN A 16 8.18 5.63 17.35
CA ASN A 16 9.12 6.73 17.47
C ASN A 16 8.86 7.77 16.36
N PRO A 17 9.28 9.03 16.53
CA PRO A 17 9.27 10.00 15.43
C PRO A 17 9.96 9.43 14.17
N GLY A 18 9.26 9.45 13.04
CA GLY A 18 9.74 8.84 11.79
C GLY A 18 9.58 7.32 11.68
N GLY A 19 9.01 6.66 12.69
CA GLY A 19 8.73 5.23 12.69
C GLY A 19 7.63 4.86 11.70
N LEU A 20 7.75 3.66 11.12
CA LEU A 20 6.80 3.11 10.16
C LEU A 20 6.15 1.85 10.72
N LEU A 21 4.85 1.68 10.45
CA LEU A 21 4.16 0.41 10.58
C LEU A 21 3.93 -0.16 9.19
N THR A 22 4.34 -1.41 8.96
CA THR A 22 3.94 -2.19 7.80
C THR A 22 2.96 -3.27 8.24
N GLN A 23 1.85 -3.39 7.51
CA GLN A 23 0.86 -4.44 7.70
C GLN A 23 0.64 -5.13 6.37
N TRP A 24 1.04 -6.40 6.28
CA TRP A 24 0.64 -7.27 5.18
C TRP A 24 -0.86 -7.53 5.28
N VAL A 25 -1.58 -7.51 4.16
CA VAL A 25 -3.00 -7.83 4.05
C VAL A 25 -3.18 -8.80 2.89
N PRO A 26 -3.58 -10.05 3.16
CA PRO A 26 -3.93 -11.00 2.11
C PRO A 26 -5.29 -10.60 1.50
N LEU A 27 -5.32 -10.33 0.20
CA LEU A 27 -6.59 -10.07 -0.51
C LEU A 27 -7.23 -11.36 -1.02
N TYR A 28 -6.54 -12.49 -0.97
CA TYR A 28 -7.10 -13.80 -1.29
C TYR A 28 -8.15 -14.21 -0.24
N GLU A 29 -9.18 -14.94 -0.67
CA GLU A 29 -10.28 -15.38 0.20
C GLU A 29 -11.04 -14.26 0.93
N ALA A 30 -10.90 -13.01 0.48
CA ALA A 30 -11.63 -11.87 0.98
C ALA A 30 -12.63 -11.38 -0.09
N ASP A 31 -13.88 -11.14 0.32
CA ASP A 31 -14.81 -10.40 -0.52
C ASP A 31 -14.48 -8.90 -0.49
N ARG A 32 -15.04 -8.15 -1.45
CA ARG A 32 -14.85 -6.70 -1.55
C ARG A 32 -15.15 -5.95 -0.24
N ARG A 33 -16.13 -6.41 0.55
CA ARG A 33 -16.53 -5.74 1.81
C ARG A 33 -15.51 -5.98 2.92
N VAL A 34 -14.90 -7.17 2.97
CA VAL A 34 -13.80 -7.47 3.89
C VAL A 34 -12.61 -6.57 3.58
N VAL A 35 -12.18 -6.49 2.31
CA VAL A 35 -11.06 -5.64 1.91
C VAL A 35 -11.34 -4.16 2.21
N GLN A 36 -12.53 -3.67 1.86
CA GLN A 36 -12.96 -2.31 2.21
C GLN A 36 -12.90 -2.06 3.71
N SER A 37 -13.38 -3.00 4.53
CA SER A 37 -13.34 -2.91 5.99
C SER A 37 -11.91 -2.82 6.51
N GLU A 38 -11.00 -3.65 6.03
CA GLU A 38 -9.59 -3.65 6.45
C GLU A 38 -8.88 -2.36 6.09
N ILE A 39 -8.97 -1.93 4.83
CA ILE A 39 -8.35 -0.71 4.33
C ILE A 39 -8.93 0.53 5.03
N ALA A 40 -10.26 0.61 5.19
CA ALA A 40 -10.90 1.73 5.89
C ALA A 40 -10.48 1.77 7.37
N THR A 41 -10.36 0.60 8.01
CA THR A 41 -9.89 0.50 9.41
C THR A 41 -8.47 1.02 9.54
N PHE A 42 -7.58 0.64 8.63
CA PHE A 42 -6.20 1.14 8.62
C PHE A 42 -6.14 2.65 8.42
N PHE A 43 -6.81 3.19 7.39
CA PHE A 43 -6.82 4.63 7.12
C PHE A 43 -7.50 5.46 8.20
N SER A 44 -8.40 4.86 9.00
CA SER A 44 -8.98 5.55 10.16
C SER A 44 -7.96 5.91 11.24
N VAL A 45 -6.82 5.20 11.27
CA VAL A 45 -5.72 5.43 12.22
C VAL A 45 -4.53 6.12 11.55
N PHE A 46 -4.23 5.74 10.30
CA PHE A 46 -3.13 6.26 9.49
C PHE A 46 -3.67 6.98 8.24
N PRO A 47 -4.19 8.21 8.34
CA PRO A 47 -4.84 8.91 7.22
C PRO A 47 -3.90 9.26 6.06
N HIS A 48 -2.58 9.23 6.30
CA HIS A 48 -1.54 9.44 5.30
C HIS A 48 -0.86 8.15 4.83
N GLY A 49 -1.42 6.99 5.20
CA GLY A 49 -0.86 5.71 4.79
C GLY A 49 -0.93 5.48 3.28
N THR A 50 -0.15 4.51 2.83
CA THR A 50 -0.08 4.08 1.43
C THR A 50 -0.22 2.57 1.34
N ILE A 51 -0.71 2.09 0.20
CA ILE A 51 -0.83 0.68 -0.13
C ILE A 51 0.14 0.38 -1.26
N TRP A 52 0.85 -0.74 -1.14
CA TRP A 52 1.79 -1.26 -2.12
C TRP A 52 1.38 -2.70 -2.43
N ALA A 53 1.36 -3.09 -3.70
CA ALA A 53 0.90 -4.39 -4.15
C ALA A 53 1.83 -4.91 -5.24
N ASN A 54 2.11 -6.22 -5.21
CA ASN A 54 2.71 -6.87 -6.36
C ASN A 54 1.66 -7.08 -7.44
N ASP A 55 2.05 -6.94 -8.69
CA ASP A 55 1.26 -7.27 -9.87
C ASP A 55 1.94 -8.38 -10.68
N ASP A 56 2.22 -9.51 -10.02
CA ASP A 56 2.70 -10.69 -10.73
C ASP A 56 1.57 -11.23 -11.64
N ASP A 57 1.72 -11.01 -12.95
CA ASP A 57 0.83 -11.48 -14.03
C ASP A 57 -0.69 -11.25 -13.81
N GLY A 58 -1.07 -10.10 -13.24
CA GLY A 58 -2.49 -9.75 -13.03
C GLY A 58 -3.18 -10.57 -11.94
N PHE A 59 -2.39 -11.33 -11.18
CA PHE A 59 -2.79 -12.16 -10.06
C PHE A 59 -2.16 -11.64 -8.75
N GLY A 60 -2.05 -10.31 -8.60
CA GLY A 60 -1.63 -9.72 -7.34
C GLY A 60 -2.60 -10.09 -6.22
N TYR A 61 -2.12 -10.78 -5.19
CA TYR A 61 -2.93 -11.22 -4.04
C TYR A 61 -2.48 -10.60 -2.72
N ASP A 62 -1.28 -10.01 -2.68
CA ASP A 62 -0.64 -9.53 -1.47
C ASP A 62 -0.51 -8.02 -1.51
N THR A 63 -1.00 -7.37 -0.46
CA THR A 63 -0.79 -5.94 -0.28
C THR A 63 -0.06 -5.66 1.01
N VAL A 64 0.71 -4.59 1.01
CA VAL A 64 1.37 -4.05 2.19
C VAL A 64 0.84 -2.64 2.40
N MET A 65 0.20 -2.43 3.53
CA MET A 65 -0.17 -1.10 4.00
C MET A 65 0.98 -0.52 4.82
N LEU A 66 1.39 0.70 4.50
CA LEU A 66 2.45 1.44 5.17
C LEU A 66 1.86 2.66 5.88
N GLY A 67 2.13 2.81 7.17
CA GLY A 67 1.58 3.88 8.01
C GLY A 67 2.65 4.60 8.81
N GLN A 68 2.48 5.92 8.96
CA GLN A 68 3.31 6.80 9.79
C GLN A 68 2.40 7.79 10.54
N THR A 69 2.87 8.33 11.67
CA THR A 69 2.13 9.34 12.46
C THR A 69 1.90 10.67 11.73
N GLY A 70 2.65 10.95 10.66
CA GLY A 70 2.52 12.14 9.83
C GLY A 70 2.54 11.82 8.34
N PRO A 71 2.59 12.85 7.47
CA PRO A 71 2.67 12.66 6.03
C PRO A 71 3.90 11.84 5.64
N LEU A 72 3.70 10.83 4.79
CA LEU A 72 4.79 10.04 4.24
C LEU A 72 5.63 10.91 3.29
N ARG A 73 6.95 10.83 3.45
CA ARG A 73 7.94 11.43 2.57
C ARG A 73 9.00 10.39 2.26
N ILE A 74 9.14 10.04 0.98
CA ILE A 74 10.14 9.09 0.52
C ILE A 74 11.14 9.85 -0.34
N ASP A 75 12.36 9.95 0.14
CA ASP A 75 13.49 10.44 -0.65
C ASP A 75 13.98 9.31 -1.54
N LEU A 76 13.59 9.38 -2.82
CA LEU A 76 13.82 8.34 -3.80
C LEU A 76 15.31 8.26 -4.18
N ASP A 77 15.98 9.41 -4.30
CA ASP A 77 17.40 9.46 -4.61
C ASP A 77 18.23 8.94 -3.43
N ALA A 78 17.85 9.25 -2.19
CA ALA A 78 18.51 8.71 -1.00
C ALA A 78 18.24 7.20 -0.83
N LEU A 79 17.05 6.71 -1.18
CA LEU A 79 16.73 5.29 -1.14
C LEU A 79 17.57 4.50 -2.16
N GLU A 80 17.68 5.00 -3.39
CA GLU A 80 18.51 4.42 -4.43
C GLU A 80 19.98 4.35 -3.98
N ALA A 81 20.54 5.48 -3.53
CA ALA A 81 21.90 5.55 -3.03
C ALA A 81 22.12 4.58 -1.85
N ARG A 82 21.10 4.35 -1.02
CA ARG A 82 21.17 3.38 0.09
C ARG A 82 21.20 1.94 -0.40
N LEU A 83 20.40 1.58 -1.42
CA LEU A 83 20.39 0.24 -2.03
C LEU A 83 21.70 -0.08 -2.76
N GLU A 84 22.39 0.94 -3.29
CA GLU A 84 23.68 0.78 -3.98
C GLU A 84 24.85 0.48 -3.03
N ARG A 85 24.73 0.85 -1.74
CA ARG A 85 25.79 0.60 -0.75
C ARG A 85 26.12 -0.89 -0.62
N SER A 86 27.41 -1.18 -0.40
CA SER A 86 27.90 -2.54 -0.25
C SER A 86 27.27 -3.31 0.91
N ASP A 87 26.94 -2.63 2.00
CA ASP A 87 26.27 -3.22 3.17
C ASP A 87 24.79 -3.57 2.92
N HIS A 88 24.19 -3.07 1.82
CA HIS A 88 22.84 -3.41 1.38
C HIS A 88 22.84 -4.36 0.16
N ALA A 89 24.00 -4.86 -0.27
CA ALA A 89 24.12 -5.73 -1.46
C ALA A 89 23.21 -6.97 -1.40
N ARG A 90 23.05 -7.58 -0.22
CA ARG A 90 22.14 -8.73 -0.04
C ARG A 90 20.68 -8.36 -0.22
N VAL A 91 20.28 -7.17 0.25
CA VAL A 91 18.91 -6.66 0.08
C VAL A 91 18.65 -6.38 -1.39
N ARG A 92 19.58 -5.69 -2.07
CA ARG A 92 19.47 -5.41 -3.50
C ARG A 92 19.39 -6.69 -4.34
N ALA A 93 20.20 -7.70 -4.02
CA ALA A 93 20.17 -8.99 -4.71
C ALA A 93 18.80 -9.68 -4.54
N ALA A 94 18.29 -9.77 -3.32
CA ALA A 94 16.98 -10.37 -3.04
C ALA A 94 15.82 -9.63 -3.73
N LEU A 95 15.88 -8.29 -3.79
CA LEU A 95 14.91 -7.50 -4.53
C LEU A 95 15.03 -7.68 -6.04
N ALA A 96 16.25 -7.82 -6.57
CA ALA A 96 16.48 -8.05 -7.99
C ALA A 96 15.95 -9.41 -8.48
N GLU A 97 15.96 -10.44 -7.62
CA GLU A 97 15.31 -11.73 -7.91
C GLU A 97 13.79 -11.60 -8.12
N LEU A 98 13.19 -10.54 -7.61
CA LEU A 98 11.76 -10.21 -7.74
C LEU A 98 11.51 -9.07 -8.75
N GLU A 99 12.51 -8.70 -9.55
CA GLU A 99 12.46 -7.56 -10.48
C GLU A 99 12.27 -6.18 -9.79
N LEU A 100 12.44 -6.11 -8.46
CA LEU A 100 12.34 -4.89 -7.63
C LEU A 100 13.71 -4.31 -7.27
N GLY A 101 14.75 -4.61 -8.05
CA GLY A 101 16.16 -4.36 -7.71
C GLY A 101 16.58 -2.88 -7.61
N SER A 102 15.69 -1.93 -7.90
CA SER A 102 15.91 -0.49 -7.76
C SER A 102 14.81 0.15 -6.92
N ALA A 103 15.08 1.34 -6.38
CA ALA A 103 14.07 2.10 -5.64
C ALA A 103 12.89 2.48 -6.55
N VAL A 104 13.15 2.72 -7.85
CA VAL A 104 12.10 2.98 -8.84
C VAL A 104 11.18 1.76 -9.01
N ALA A 105 11.76 0.57 -9.22
CA ALA A 105 10.99 -0.66 -9.38
C ALA A 105 10.23 -1.03 -8.11
N LEU A 106 10.86 -0.87 -6.94
CA LEU A 106 10.19 -1.09 -5.66
C LEU A 106 8.99 -0.15 -5.47
N LEU A 107 9.18 1.14 -5.73
CA LEU A 107 8.12 2.14 -5.53
C LEU A 107 7.09 2.15 -6.66
N SER A 108 7.32 1.52 -7.81
CA SER A 108 6.29 1.40 -8.85
C SER A 108 5.14 0.47 -8.47
N THR A 109 5.30 -0.34 -7.41
CA THR A 109 4.26 -1.20 -6.81
C THR A 109 3.15 -0.44 -6.08
N TYR A 110 3.10 0.89 -6.18
CA TYR A 110 2.10 1.72 -5.53
C TYR A 110 0.67 1.36 -5.97
N ALA A 111 -0.19 1.07 -4.99
CA ALA A 111 -1.55 0.59 -5.21
C ALA A 111 -2.64 1.55 -4.68
N GLY A 112 -2.26 2.64 -4.01
CA GLY A 112 -3.18 3.73 -3.68
C GLY A 112 -3.05 4.29 -2.28
N ARG A 113 -3.89 5.28 -1.99
CA ARG A 113 -3.99 5.98 -0.69
C ARG A 113 -5.39 6.49 -0.44
N LEU A 114 -5.64 6.97 0.77
CA LEU A 114 -6.96 7.44 1.21
C LEU A 114 -7.63 8.46 0.25
N PRO A 115 -6.98 9.53 -0.22
CA PRO A 115 -7.58 10.44 -1.21
C PRO A 115 -8.14 9.77 -2.47
N GLU A 116 -7.47 8.73 -2.98
CA GLU A 116 -7.85 8.02 -4.21
C GLU A 116 -8.97 7.01 -3.92
N LEU A 117 -8.91 6.35 -2.76
CA LEU A 117 -9.86 5.29 -2.39
C LEU A 117 -11.07 5.80 -1.60
N ARG A 118 -11.20 7.12 -1.35
CA ARG A 118 -12.24 7.68 -0.45
C ARG A 118 -13.66 7.25 -0.84
N GLU A 119 -14.02 7.39 -2.11
CA GLU A 119 -15.35 7.00 -2.59
C GLU A 119 -15.52 5.49 -2.61
N TRP A 120 -14.46 4.76 -2.98
CA TRP A 120 -14.46 3.31 -2.99
C TRP A 120 -14.64 2.72 -1.59
N LEU A 121 -14.16 3.40 -0.55
CA LEU A 121 -14.32 3.03 0.87
C LEU A 121 -15.60 3.58 1.50
N ALA A 122 -16.44 4.30 0.76
CA ALA A 122 -17.66 4.88 1.32
C ALA A 122 -18.60 3.78 1.83
N GLY A 123 -19.01 3.89 3.10
CA GLY A 123 -19.88 2.91 3.76
C GLY A 123 -19.15 1.65 4.25
N ALA A 124 -17.82 1.58 4.14
CA ALA A 124 -17.03 0.50 4.74
C ALA A 124 -17.20 0.50 6.26
N GLU A 125 -17.45 -0.67 6.84
CA GLU A 125 -17.52 -0.83 8.29
C GLU A 125 -16.11 -0.92 8.89
N ILE A 126 -15.90 -0.26 10.03
CA ILE A 126 -14.62 -0.32 10.74
C ILE A 126 -14.55 -1.58 11.62
N ASN A 127 -13.47 -2.35 11.45
CA ASN A 127 -13.17 -3.51 12.28
C ASN A 127 -12.70 -3.08 13.67
N ARG A 128 -13.34 -3.64 14.71
CA ARG A 128 -13.10 -3.28 16.12
C ARG A 128 -12.91 -4.53 16.95
N ASP A 129 -12.11 -4.45 18.01
CA ASP A 129 -11.86 -5.62 18.87
C ASP A 129 -13.16 -6.28 19.38
N ARG A 130 -14.21 -5.50 19.62
CA ARG A 130 -15.49 -5.98 20.14
C ARG A 130 -16.36 -6.78 19.16
N ASN A 131 -16.09 -6.73 17.85
CA ASN A 131 -16.97 -7.32 16.84
C ASN A 131 -16.42 -8.60 16.17
N LEU A 132 -15.18 -8.99 16.50
CA LEU A 132 -14.45 -10.14 15.94
C LEU A 132 -14.64 -10.34 14.42
N ARG A 133 -14.91 -9.26 13.67
CA ARG A 133 -15.57 -9.34 12.37
C ARG A 133 -14.74 -10.10 11.36
N LEU A 134 -13.43 -9.80 11.31
CA LEU A 134 -12.52 -10.47 10.38
C LEU A 134 -12.39 -11.96 10.68
N GLN A 135 -12.37 -12.37 11.96
CA GLN A 135 -12.34 -13.79 12.32
C GLN A 135 -13.63 -14.51 11.90
N TYR A 136 -14.77 -13.84 12.03
CA TYR A 136 -16.06 -14.39 11.59
C TYR A 136 -16.18 -14.45 10.06
N LEU A 137 -15.78 -13.39 9.34
CA LEU A 137 -15.88 -13.34 7.88
C LEU A 137 -14.83 -14.22 7.19
N ALA A 138 -13.60 -14.30 7.70
CA ALA A 138 -12.57 -15.17 7.15
C ALA A 138 -13.01 -16.65 7.19
N GLY A 139 -13.69 -17.08 8.26
CA GLY A 139 -14.23 -18.44 8.35
C GLY A 139 -15.35 -18.77 7.36
N LEU A 140 -16.05 -17.74 6.82
CA LEU A 140 -17.14 -17.91 5.85
C LEU A 140 -16.67 -17.86 4.39
N GLN A 141 -15.43 -17.41 4.14
CA GLN A 141 -14.95 -17.06 2.79
C GLN A 141 -13.82 -17.97 2.29
N LEU A 142 -13.53 -19.07 2.98
CA LEU A 142 -12.66 -20.15 2.50
C LEU A 142 -13.06 -20.53 1.06
N ASN A 143 -12.13 -20.40 0.10
CA ASN A 143 -12.31 -20.57 -1.36
C ASN A 143 -12.89 -19.40 -2.19
N SER A 144 -12.97 -18.17 -1.70
CA SER A 144 -13.38 -17.02 -2.54
C SER A 144 -12.25 -16.52 -3.44
N GLN A 145 -12.50 -16.46 -4.76
CA GLN A 145 -11.57 -15.91 -5.78
C GLN A 145 -11.84 -14.42 -6.11
N ALA A 146 -12.66 -13.73 -5.31
CA ALA A 146 -13.08 -12.34 -5.57
C ALA A 146 -11.98 -11.28 -5.31
N GLY A 147 -10.86 -11.67 -4.69
CA GLY A 147 -9.76 -10.77 -4.32
C GLY A 147 -9.11 -10.07 -5.52
N ALA A 148 -8.89 -10.79 -6.62
CA ALA A 148 -8.24 -10.24 -7.81
C ALA A 148 -9.05 -9.10 -8.45
N GLY A 149 -10.38 -9.22 -8.49
CA GLY A 149 -11.26 -8.16 -8.99
C GLY A 149 -11.20 -6.91 -8.11
N THR A 150 -11.08 -7.09 -6.80
CA THR A 150 -10.97 -5.96 -5.85
C THR A 150 -9.66 -5.20 -6.02
N LEU A 151 -8.53 -5.91 -6.17
CA LEU A 151 -7.25 -5.24 -6.43
C LEU A 151 -7.28 -4.48 -7.76
N ALA A 152 -7.85 -5.08 -8.82
CA ALA A 152 -7.99 -4.41 -10.11
C ALA A 152 -8.82 -3.11 -10.01
N GLU A 153 -9.90 -3.10 -9.23
CA GLU A 153 -10.68 -1.88 -8.95
C GLU A 153 -9.80 -0.80 -8.29
N MET A 154 -9.04 -1.15 -7.25
CA MET A 154 -8.15 -0.22 -6.55
C MET A 154 -7.07 0.33 -7.49
N MET A 155 -6.45 -0.55 -8.28
CA MET A 155 -5.41 -0.20 -9.25
C MET A 155 -5.94 0.75 -10.34
N GLY A 156 -7.23 0.66 -10.71
CA GLY A 156 -7.87 1.60 -11.63
C GLY A 156 -8.14 3.01 -11.05
N LEU A 157 -8.14 3.15 -9.73
CA LEU A 157 -8.40 4.41 -9.03
C LEU A 157 -7.12 5.18 -8.66
N ARG A 158 -5.97 4.51 -8.72
CA ARG A 158 -4.68 5.08 -8.29
C ARG A 158 -4.28 6.28 -9.15
N ARG A 159 -3.62 7.25 -8.52
CA ARG A 159 -3.02 8.41 -9.20
C ARG A 159 -1.57 8.51 -8.79
N PHE A 160 -0.73 9.12 -9.64
CA PHE A 160 0.67 9.31 -9.31
C PHE A 160 0.79 10.20 -8.05
N PRO A 161 1.32 9.69 -6.92
CA PRO A 161 1.35 10.44 -5.67
C PRO A 161 2.64 11.29 -5.61
N GLY A 162 2.81 12.19 -6.57
CA GLY A 162 4.06 12.95 -6.70
C GLY A 162 4.43 13.74 -5.44
N GLU A 163 3.45 14.12 -4.62
CA GLU A 163 3.69 14.85 -3.38
C GLU A 163 4.33 14.03 -2.26
N ILE A 164 4.31 12.69 -2.28
CA ILE A 164 5.00 11.88 -1.25
C ILE A 164 6.47 11.63 -1.60
N PHE A 165 6.88 11.87 -2.85
CA PHE A 165 8.24 11.61 -3.31
C PHE A 165 9.09 12.89 -3.32
N LEU A 166 10.31 12.79 -2.81
CA LEU A 166 11.36 13.78 -2.95
C LEU A 166 12.41 13.17 -3.88
N ALA A 167 12.55 13.70 -5.10
CA ALA A 167 13.54 13.25 -6.06
C ALA A 167 13.82 14.31 -7.14
N SER A 168 14.89 14.12 -7.89
CA SER A 168 15.15 14.86 -9.12
C SER A 168 13.99 14.72 -10.14
N PRO A 169 13.74 15.74 -10.99
CA PRO A 169 12.65 15.67 -11.97
C PRO A 169 12.74 14.48 -12.94
N SER A 170 13.97 14.08 -13.32
CA SER A 170 14.21 12.91 -14.15
C SER A 170 13.78 11.62 -13.47
N ARG A 171 14.06 11.48 -12.18
CA ARG A 171 13.73 10.28 -11.41
C ARG A 171 12.24 10.18 -11.12
N LEU A 172 11.59 11.30 -10.84
CA LEU A 172 10.12 11.34 -10.73
C LEU A 172 9.45 10.97 -12.05
N ALA A 173 9.96 11.45 -13.19
CA ALA A 173 9.45 11.09 -14.50
C ALA A 173 9.66 9.59 -14.82
N GLU A 174 10.82 9.04 -14.44
CA GLU A 174 11.10 7.60 -14.54
C GLU A 174 10.09 6.79 -13.74
N LEU A 175 9.91 7.10 -12.45
CA LEU A 175 8.94 6.43 -11.58
C LEU A 175 7.51 6.52 -12.11
N GLN A 176 7.10 7.71 -12.54
CA GLN A 176 5.78 7.94 -13.12
C GLN A 176 5.57 7.10 -14.39
N GLY A 177 6.60 7.00 -15.23
CA GLY A 177 6.60 6.17 -16.42
C GLY A 177 6.44 4.68 -16.11
N THR A 178 7.22 4.16 -15.16
CA THR A 178 7.19 2.75 -14.73
C THR A 178 5.82 2.36 -14.14
N MET A 179 5.16 3.26 -13.41
CA MET A 179 3.81 3.01 -12.87
C MET A 179 2.71 2.93 -13.94
N GLY A 180 3.02 3.31 -15.19
CA GLY A 180 2.03 3.46 -16.27
C GLY A 180 1.07 4.63 -16.07
N LEU A 181 1.39 5.57 -15.17
CA LEU A 181 0.54 6.69 -14.80
C LEU A 181 1.02 7.98 -15.49
N GLY A 182 0.86 8.04 -16.82
CA GLY A 182 1.24 9.22 -17.60
C GLY A 182 0.62 10.52 -17.07
N ALA A 183 1.30 11.65 -17.28
CA ALA A 183 0.78 12.96 -16.92
C ALA A 183 -0.61 13.13 -17.57
N ALA A 184 -1.65 13.27 -16.73
CA ALA A 184 -2.98 13.61 -17.21
C ALA A 184 -2.83 14.83 -18.12
N ARG A 185 -3.18 14.68 -19.40
CA ARG A 185 -3.33 15.83 -20.29
C ARG A 185 -4.27 16.78 -19.57
N ALA A 186 -3.77 17.96 -19.22
CA ALA A 186 -4.62 19.09 -18.90
C ALA A 186 -5.56 19.26 -20.10
N GLN A 187 -6.82 18.85 -19.94
CA GLN A 187 -7.83 19.18 -20.93
C GLN A 187 -8.11 20.69 -20.81
N PRO A 188 -8.18 21.39 -21.96
CA PRO A 188 -8.37 22.85 -22.02
C PRO A 188 -9.75 23.28 -21.49
#